data_AF-A0A660M146-F1
#
_entry.id   AF-A0A660M146-F1
#
_cell.length_a   1.000
_cell.length_b   1.000
_cell.length_c   1.000
_cell.angle_alpha   90.00
_cell.angle_beta   90.00
_cell.angle_gamma   90.00
#
_symmetry.space_group_name_H-M   'P 1'
#
loop_
_entity.id
_entity.type
_entity.pdbx_description
1 polymer ?
#
loop_
_entity_poly.entity_id
_entity_poly.type
_entity_poly.pdbx_seq_one_letter_code
_entity_poly.pdbx_strand_id
1 'polypeptide(L)'
;MSQALQLATRWAVKQIQTICREKGLHFDEIIIDGMVNFLAGTALEKYVTVMAKADGLIPSVSAASIIAKVARDQFMAEQDTIYPGYGFASNAGYGVARHREAIERLGVTPLHRLSFAPLAKYADNEVKLQAASRKNPKHKPTTTRQIGDASEAVAAEELMRRGHRIIDRNWRTRWCEVDIISMKDDIIYFTEVKHRKNNQAGDGIAAITSHKLHKMKLAVKLYSSRKPGDYRLLAVATTGSPPHVINIVEI
;
A
#
# COMPACT_ATOMS: atom_id res chain seq x y z
N MET A 1 -10.68 -7.88 -24.83
CA MET A 1 -9.63 -8.13 -23.81
C MET A 1 -8.25 -7.58 -24.23
N SER A 2 -8.16 -6.60 -25.15
CA SER A 2 -6.87 -6.16 -25.74
C SER A 2 -6.22 -4.94 -25.08
N GLN A 3 -7.01 -3.93 -24.68
CA GLN A 3 -6.50 -2.63 -24.22
C GLN A 3 -5.57 -2.72 -22.99
N ALA A 4 -5.85 -3.62 -22.04
CA ALA A 4 -5.01 -3.78 -20.84
C ALA A 4 -3.61 -4.33 -21.19
N LEU A 5 -3.53 -5.31 -22.10
CA LEU A 5 -2.26 -5.82 -22.61
C LEU A 5 -1.54 -4.74 -23.43
N GLN A 6 -2.27 -4.00 -24.27
CA GLN A 6 -1.73 -2.89 -25.04
C GLN A 6 -1.07 -1.82 -24.15
N LEU A 7 -1.75 -1.42 -23.06
CA LEU A 7 -1.24 -0.46 -22.10
C LEU A 7 0.01 -1.00 -21.37
N ALA A 8 -0.03 -2.25 -20.90
CA ALA A 8 1.09 -2.89 -20.22
C ALA A 8 2.34 -3.00 -21.12
N THR A 9 2.18 -3.43 -22.38
CA THR A 9 3.29 -3.49 -23.34
C THR A 9 3.87 -2.12 -23.63
N ARG A 10 3.02 -1.10 -23.86
CA ARG A 10 3.48 0.28 -24.09
C ARG A 10 4.22 0.86 -22.88
N TRP A 11 3.80 0.53 -21.65
CA TRP A 11 4.50 0.92 -20.43
C TRP A 11 5.85 0.23 -20.26
N ALA A 12 5.94 -1.07 -20.54
CA ALA A 12 7.21 -1.81 -20.51
C ALA A 12 8.21 -1.24 -21.52
N VAL A 13 7.78 -1.03 -22.76
CA VAL A 13 8.61 -0.45 -23.82
C VAL A 13 9.08 0.97 -23.48
N LYS A 14 8.22 1.82 -22.90
CA LYS A 14 8.62 3.17 -22.45
C LYS A 14 9.69 3.15 -21.34
N GLN A 15 9.63 2.17 -20.44
CA GLN A 15 10.67 1.97 -19.40
C GLN A 15 11.98 1.51 -20.04
N ILE A 16 11.93 0.53 -20.94
CA ILE A 16 13.10 0.03 -21.69
C ILE A 16 13.76 1.17 -22.48
N GLN A 17 12.98 1.99 -23.22
CA GLN A 17 13.49 3.17 -23.93
C GLN A 17 14.17 4.21 -23.02
N THR A 18 13.79 4.26 -21.74
CA THR A 18 14.42 5.18 -20.78
C THR A 18 15.76 4.62 -20.33
N ILE A 19 15.81 3.34 -19.96
CA ILE A 19 17.05 2.61 -19.64
C ILE A 19 18.03 2.63 -20.83
N CYS A 20 17.55 2.46 -22.06
CA CYS A 20 18.35 2.52 -23.27
C CYS A 20 19.02 3.89 -23.44
N ARG A 21 18.25 4.99 -23.30
CA ARG A 21 18.80 6.36 -23.37
C ARG A 21 19.81 6.65 -22.27
N GLU A 22 19.54 6.23 -21.04
CA GLU A 22 20.43 6.41 -19.89
C GLU A 22 21.76 5.64 -20.05
N LYS A 23 21.74 4.49 -20.70
CA LYS A 23 22.91 3.62 -20.92
C LYS A 23 23.58 3.78 -22.29
N GLY A 24 23.10 4.68 -23.15
CA GLY A 24 23.60 4.82 -24.52
C GLY A 24 23.35 3.60 -25.42
N LEU A 25 22.37 2.76 -25.08
CA LEU A 25 22.00 1.56 -25.84
C LEU A 25 20.93 1.89 -26.88
N HIS A 26 20.98 1.20 -28.02
CA HIS A 26 19.91 1.20 -29.04
C HIS A 26 19.34 -0.21 -29.21
N PHE A 27 18.20 -0.29 -29.88
CA PHE A 27 17.59 -1.53 -30.36
C PHE A 27 17.10 -1.29 -31.79
N ASP A 28 17.20 -2.31 -32.63
CA ASP A 28 16.80 -2.23 -34.04
C ASP A 28 15.40 -2.83 -34.28
N GLU A 29 14.98 -3.75 -33.40
CA GLU A 29 13.72 -4.50 -33.50
C GLU A 29 13.09 -4.73 -32.12
N ILE A 30 11.76 -4.82 -32.08
CA ILE A 30 10.95 -5.21 -30.93
C ILE A 30 10.14 -6.44 -31.32
N ILE A 31 10.54 -7.62 -30.83
CA ILE A 31 9.81 -8.87 -31.09
C ILE A 31 8.76 -9.06 -29.99
N ILE A 32 7.49 -9.25 -30.39
CA ILE A 32 6.35 -9.48 -29.49
C ILE A 32 5.81 -10.88 -29.72
N ASP A 33 5.72 -11.68 -28.64
CA ASP A 33 5.08 -13.00 -28.71
C ASP A 33 3.56 -12.88 -28.96
N GLY A 34 3.07 -13.71 -29.87
CA GLY A 34 1.68 -13.78 -30.29
C GLY A 34 1.44 -13.17 -31.68
N MET A 35 0.21 -12.71 -31.90
CA MET A 35 -0.27 -12.26 -33.24
C MET A 35 -0.76 -10.80 -33.24
N VAL A 36 -0.54 -10.04 -32.16
CA VAL A 36 -1.14 -8.70 -31.97
C VAL A 36 -0.04 -7.67 -31.74
N ASN A 37 0.05 -6.68 -32.64
CA ASN A 37 0.96 -5.56 -32.47
C ASN A 37 0.39 -4.55 -31.46
N PHE A 38 0.83 -4.65 -30.20
CA PHE A 38 0.43 -3.75 -29.13
C PHE A 38 0.99 -2.31 -29.25
N LEU A 39 1.97 -2.08 -30.14
CA LEU A 39 2.51 -0.75 -30.44
C LEU A 39 1.94 -0.14 -31.72
N ALA A 40 0.96 -0.77 -32.38
CA ALA A 40 0.26 -0.20 -33.53
C ALA A 40 -0.28 1.21 -33.23
N GLY A 41 -0.15 2.15 -34.16
CA GLY A 41 -0.46 3.56 -33.99
C GLY A 41 0.56 4.32 -33.13
N THR A 42 1.81 3.87 -33.04
CA THR A 42 2.90 4.60 -32.36
C THR A 42 4.14 4.73 -33.25
N ALA A 43 5.03 5.68 -32.94
CA ALA A 43 6.29 5.86 -33.67
C ALA A 43 7.21 4.62 -33.68
N LEU A 44 6.94 3.64 -32.82
CA LEU A 44 7.69 2.38 -32.73
C LEU A 44 7.10 1.24 -33.55
N GLU A 45 5.90 1.39 -34.13
CA GLU A 45 5.19 0.35 -34.87
C GLU A 45 6.04 -0.29 -35.96
N LYS A 46 6.81 0.52 -36.69
CA LYS A 46 7.72 0.09 -37.77
C LYS A 46 8.91 -0.78 -37.33
N TYR A 47 9.16 -0.89 -36.03
CA TYR A 47 10.21 -1.76 -35.47
C TYR A 47 9.62 -3.05 -34.87
N VAL A 48 8.31 -3.28 -34.97
CA VAL A 48 7.66 -4.44 -34.32
C VAL A 48 7.50 -5.62 -35.27
N THR A 49 8.05 -6.76 -34.85
CA THR A 49 7.72 -8.07 -35.41
C THR A 49 6.86 -8.83 -34.42
N VAL A 50 5.69 -9.31 -34.86
CA VAL A 50 4.85 -10.23 -34.07
C VAL A 50 5.11 -11.67 -34.52
N MET A 51 5.28 -12.59 -33.58
CA MET A 51 5.56 -13.99 -33.86
C MET A 51 4.92 -14.88 -32.80
N ALA A 52 4.13 -15.87 -33.22
CA ALA A 52 3.52 -16.82 -32.30
C ALA A 52 4.57 -17.82 -31.76
N LYS A 53 4.59 -18.03 -30.43
CA LYS A 53 5.56 -18.88 -29.72
C LYS A 53 6.99 -18.34 -29.79
N ALA A 54 7.14 -17.02 -29.88
CA ALA A 54 8.45 -16.38 -29.92
C ALA A 54 9.25 -16.59 -28.62
N ASP A 55 8.57 -16.82 -27.50
CA ASP A 55 9.17 -17.20 -26.21
C ASP A 55 9.92 -18.53 -26.24
N GLY A 56 9.52 -19.46 -27.12
CA GLY A 56 10.20 -20.73 -27.37
C GLY A 56 11.20 -20.74 -28.55
N LEU A 57 11.27 -19.65 -29.32
CA LEU A 57 12.08 -19.54 -30.54
C LEU A 57 13.20 -18.49 -30.44
N ILE A 58 12.98 -17.41 -29.70
CA ILE A 58 13.83 -16.22 -29.65
C ILE A 58 14.36 -16.00 -28.21
N PRO A 59 15.68 -16.07 -27.96
CA PRO A 59 16.23 -15.99 -26.61
C PRO A 59 15.86 -14.71 -25.83
N SER A 60 15.76 -13.56 -26.49
CA SER A 60 15.38 -12.28 -25.84
C SER A 60 13.92 -12.27 -25.40
N VAL A 61 13.01 -12.88 -26.18
CA VAL A 61 11.59 -13.02 -25.83
C VAL A 61 11.42 -14.05 -24.72
N SER A 62 12.22 -15.13 -24.75
CA SER A 62 12.29 -16.12 -23.66
C SER A 62 12.74 -15.47 -22.33
N ALA A 63 13.79 -14.64 -22.36
CA ALA A 63 14.22 -13.89 -21.19
C ALA A 63 13.13 -12.91 -20.68
N ALA A 64 12.43 -12.23 -21.60
CA ALA A 64 11.32 -11.35 -21.24
C ALA A 64 10.13 -12.11 -20.61
N SER A 65 9.80 -13.32 -21.10
CA SER A 65 8.71 -14.13 -20.53
C SER A 65 9.05 -14.64 -19.13
N ILE A 66 10.30 -15.03 -18.88
CA ILE A 66 10.81 -15.39 -17.53
C ILE A 66 10.69 -14.19 -16.58
N ILE A 67 11.18 -13.01 -16.97
CA ILE A 67 11.11 -11.79 -16.15
C ILE A 67 9.65 -11.44 -15.82
N ALA A 68 8.75 -11.47 -16.81
CA ALA A 68 7.33 -11.22 -16.62
C ALA A 68 6.67 -12.25 -15.70
N LYS A 69 7.02 -13.54 -15.82
CA LYS A 69 6.52 -14.63 -14.96
C LYS A 69 6.95 -14.44 -13.51
N VAL A 70 8.24 -14.21 -13.26
CA VAL A 70 8.80 -14.03 -11.91
C VAL A 70 8.19 -12.79 -11.24
N ALA A 71 8.14 -11.65 -11.93
CA ALA A 71 7.54 -10.43 -11.38
C ALA A 71 6.05 -10.61 -11.02
N ARG A 72 5.29 -11.30 -11.89
CA ARG A 72 3.88 -11.61 -11.65
C ARG A 72 3.69 -12.57 -10.47
N ASP A 73 4.46 -13.65 -10.41
CA ASP A 73 4.33 -14.64 -9.33
C ASP A 73 4.71 -14.04 -7.97
N GLN A 74 5.77 -13.23 -7.91
CA GLN A 74 6.15 -12.46 -6.72
C GLN A 74 5.03 -11.53 -6.26
N PHE A 75 4.45 -10.76 -7.17
CA PHE A 75 3.28 -9.92 -6.87
C PHE A 75 2.11 -10.74 -6.31
N MET A 76 1.77 -11.89 -6.91
CA MET A 76 0.68 -12.73 -6.44
C MET A 76 0.98 -13.41 -5.08
N ALA A 77 2.25 -13.72 -4.79
CA ALA A 77 2.66 -14.19 -3.46
C ALA A 77 2.49 -13.10 -2.39
N GLU A 78 2.84 -11.85 -2.70
CA GLU A 78 2.55 -10.70 -1.83
C GLU A 78 1.04 -10.52 -1.63
N GLN A 79 0.23 -10.67 -2.70
CA GLN A 79 -1.22 -10.57 -2.60
C GLN A 79 -1.84 -11.68 -1.73
N ASP A 80 -1.26 -12.87 -1.65
CA ASP A 80 -1.74 -13.95 -0.76
C ASP A 80 -1.63 -13.56 0.72
N THR A 81 -0.65 -12.74 1.10
CA THR A 81 -0.53 -12.21 2.47
C THR A 81 -1.59 -11.16 2.81
N ILE A 82 -2.07 -10.42 1.79
CA ILE A 82 -3.10 -9.38 1.91
C ILE A 82 -4.49 -10.00 1.89
N TYR A 83 -4.69 -11.01 1.05
CA TYR A 83 -5.94 -11.75 0.84
C TYR A 83 -5.73 -13.24 1.18
N PRO A 84 -5.57 -13.59 2.47
CA PRO A 84 -5.30 -14.95 2.88
C PRO A 84 -6.47 -15.89 2.57
N GLY A 85 -6.15 -17.13 2.21
CA GLY A 85 -7.14 -18.18 1.94
C GLY A 85 -7.59 -18.29 0.49
N TYR A 86 -7.16 -17.39 -0.40
CA TYR A 86 -7.34 -17.49 -1.86
C TYR A 86 -6.24 -18.33 -2.53
N GLY A 87 -5.06 -18.44 -1.89
CA GLY A 87 -3.95 -19.27 -2.37
C GLY A 87 -3.18 -18.65 -3.54
N PHE A 88 -3.19 -17.32 -3.65
CA PHE A 88 -2.62 -16.55 -4.76
C PHE A 88 -1.13 -16.86 -5.00
N ALA A 89 -0.37 -17.14 -3.95
CA ALA A 89 1.03 -17.57 -4.04
C ALA A 89 1.20 -18.88 -4.83
N SER A 90 0.21 -19.78 -4.75
CA SER A 90 0.24 -21.10 -5.42
C SER A 90 -0.44 -21.09 -6.79
N ASN A 91 -1.52 -20.32 -6.95
CA ASN A 91 -2.36 -20.35 -8.15
C ASN A 91 -2.22 -19.11 -9.05
N ALA A 92 -1.45 -18.08 -8.65
CA ALA A 92 -1.25 -16.84 -9.39
C ALA A 92 -2.53 -16.15 -9.91
N GLY A 93 -3.67 -16.38 -9.26
CA GLY A 93 -5.00 -15.87 -9.66
C GLY A 93 -5.74 -16.73 -10.70
N TYR A 94 -5.16 -17.84 -11.17
CA TYR A 94 -5.85 -18.76 -12.08
C TYR A 94 -7.05 -19.44 -11.39
N GLY A 95 -8.13 -19.66 -12.16
CA GLY A 95 -9.37 -20.27 -11.68
C GLY A 95 -9.30 -21.78 -11.46
N VAL A 96 -8.33 -22.25 -10.65
CA VAL A 96 -8.26 -23.64 -10.16
C VAL A 96 -9.38 -23.92 -9.15
N ALA A 97 -9.72 -25.20 -8.92
CA ALA A 97 -10.84 -25.59 -8.04
C ALA A 97 -10.79 -24.90 -6.66
N ARG A 98 -9.68 -25.05 -5.93
CA ARG A 98 -9.42 -24.38 -4.63
C ARG A 98 -9.63 -22.87 -4.64
N HIS A 99 -9.34 -22.20 -5.76
CA HIS A 99 -9.51 -20.75 -5.88
C HIS A 99 -10.97 -20.37 -6.12
N ARG A 100 -11.73 -21.17 -6.91
CA ARG A 100 -13.18 -20.99 -7.06
C ARG A 100 -13.90 -21.21 -5.73
N GLU A 101 -13.56 -22.28 -5.01
CA GLU A 101 -14.05 -22.57 -3.66
C GLU A 101 -13.74 -21.41 -2.69
N ALA A 102 -12.53 -20.83 -2.77
CA ALA A 102 -12.18 -19.66 -1.97
C ALA A 102 -13.03 -18.43 -2.33
N ILE A 103 -13.29 -18.17 -3.61
CA ILE A 103 -14.15 -17.06 -4.06
C ILE A 103 -15.59 -17.25 -3.61
N GLU A 104 -16.13 -18.46 -3.68
CA GLU A 104 -17.50 -18.76 -3.23
C GLU A 104 -17.65 -18.62 -1.70
N ARG A 105 -16.61 -18.98 -0.94
CA ARG A 105 -16.59 -18.89 0.53
C ARG A 105 -16.24 -17.49 1.08
N LEU A 106 -15.33 -16.76 0.44
CA LEU A 106 -14.73 -15.52 0.94
C LEU A 106 -15.19 -14.26 0.17
N GLY A 107 -15.90 -14.44 -0.95
CA GLY A 107 -16.29 -13.38 -1.86
C GLY A 107 -15.24 -13.07 -2.94
N VAL A 108 -15.44 -11.97 -3.67
CA VAL A 108 -14.45 -11.44 -4.60
C VAL A 108 -13.60 -10.34 -3.94
N THR A 109 -12.37 -10.18 -4.41
CA THR A 109 -11.44 -9.11 -4.00
C THR A 109 -11.21 -8.14 -5.16
N PRO A 110 -10.64 -6.94 -4.93
CA PRO A 110 -10.30 -5.99 -6.01
C PRO A 110 -9.33 -6.51 -7.07
N LEU A 111 -8.65 -7.64 -6.83
CA LEU A 111 -7.77 -8.30 -7.81
C LEU A 111 -8.54 -9.18 -8.81
N HIS A 112 -9.80 -9.53 -8.49
CA HIS A 112 -10.62 -10.39 -9.32
C HIS A 112 -11.15 -9.61 -10.51
N ARG A 113 -10.89 -10.15 -11.71
CA ARG A 113 -11.38 -9.56 -12.96
C ARG A 113 -12.85 -9.90 -13.13
N LEU A 114 -13.74 -9.07 -12.57
CA LEU A 114 -15.18 -9.35 -12.56
C LEU A 114 -15.76 -9.50 -13.98
N SER A 115 -15.16 -8.88 -15.00
CA SER A 115 -15.55 -9.07 -16.41
C SER A 115 -15.24 -10.46 -17.00
N PHE A 116 -14.56 -11.36 -16.28
CA PHE A 116 -14.25 -12.71 -16.73
C PHE A 116 -15.34 -13.68 -16.25
N ALA A 117 -15.76 -14.63 -17.08
CA ALA A 117 -16.60 -15.74 -16.61
C ALA A 117 -15.78 -16.66 -15.67
N PRO A 118 -16.35 -17.20 -14.58
CA PRO A 118 -17.74 -17.07 -14.10
C PRO A 118 -17.96 -15.91 -13.11
N LEU A 119 -17.05 -14.94 -13.03
CA LEU A 119 -17.04 -13.87 -12.02
C LEU A 119 -17.95 -12.68 -12.35
N ALA A 120 -18.47 -12.59 -13.58
CA ALA A 120 -19.42 -11.55 -14.00
C ALA A 120 -20.65 -11.41 -13.08
N LYS A 121 -21.10 -12.53 -12.49
CA LYS A 121 -22.20 -12.55 -11.49
C LYS A 121 -21.91 -11.76 -10.19
N TYR A 122 -20.67 -11.34 -9.96
CA TYR A 122 -20.27 -10.55 -8.80
C TYR A 122 -20.08 -9.05 -9.11
N ALA A 123 -20.23 -8.61 -10.36
CA ALA A 123 -20.04 -7.20 -10.76
C ALA A 123 -20.95 -6.23 -9.96
N ASP A 124 -22.22 -6.59 -9.76
CA ASP A 124 -23.19 -5.73 -9.06
C ASP A 124 -23.04 -5.75 -7.52
N ASN A 125 -22.17 -6.62 -6.97
CA ASN A 125 -22.00 -6.79 -5.52
C ASN A 125 -20.94 -5.85 -4.89
N GLU A 126 -20.31 -4.97 -5.68
CA GLU A 126 -19.27 -4.04 -5.21
C GLU A 126 -19.67 -3.20 -3.98
N VAL A 127 -20.95 -2.86 -3.86
CA VAL A 127 -21.46 -1.96 -2.79
C VAL A 127 -21.46 -2.62 -1.39
N LYS A 128 -21.53 -3.96 -1.28
CA LYS A 128 -21.67 -4.63 0.04
C LYS A 128 -20.36 -5.14 0.65
N LEU A 129 -19.36 -5.48 -0.16
CA LEU A 129 -18.10 -6.08 0.33
C LEU A 129 -17.22 -5.10 1.11
N GLN A 130 -17.35 -3.78 0.89
CA GLN A 130 -16.63 -2.76 1.68
C GLN A 130 -17.05 -2.73 3.17
N ALA A 131 -18.24 -3.24 3.51
CA ALA A 131 -18.72 -3.30 4.90
C ALA A 131 -18.38 -4.62 5.61
N ALA A 132 -18.24 -5.72 4.87
CA ALA A 132 -18.17 -7.08 5.42
C ALA A 132 -16.75 -7.58 5.78
N SER A 133 -15.68 -6.91 5.33
CA SER A 133 -14.28 -7.30 5.63
C SER A 133 -13.83 -7.08 7.09
N ARG A 134 -14.79 -6.91 8.03
CA ARG A 134 -14.56 -6.69 9.46
C ARG A 134 -14.96 -7.95 10.25
N LYS A 135 -13.94 -8.70 10.74
CA LYS A 135 -13.92 -10.00 11.50
C LYS A 135 -13.59 -11.19 10.56
N ASN A 136 -12.69 -12.14 10.82
CA ASN A 136 -11.65 -12.42 11.86
C ASN A 136 -10.67 -13.53 11.31
N PRO A 137 -9.63 -14.07 12.00
CA PRO A 137 -8.93 -13.69 13.25
C PRO A 137 -7.38 -13.57 13.13
N LYS A 138 -6.59 -14.66 13.31
CA LYS A 138 -5.10 -14.74 13.43
C LYS A 138 -4.57 -16.03 12.73
N HIS A 139 -3.34 -16.19 12.23
CA HIS A 139 -2.02 -15.60 12.55
C HIS A 139 -1.42 -14.78 11.38
N LYS A 140 -0.61 -13.74 11.67
CA LYS A 140 -0.13 -12.78 10.65
C LYS A 140 1.31 -12.30 10.87
N PRO A 141 2.06 -11.93 9.82
CA PRO A 141 3.11 -10.92 9.94
C PRO A 141 2.47 -9.56 10.30
N THR A 142 3.11 -8.80 11.18
CA THR A 142 2.53 -7.59 11.80
C THR A 142 2.13 -6.55 10.75
N THR A 143 0.83 -6.32 10.58
CA THR A 143 0.32 -5.35 9.59
C THR A 143 0.69 -3.92 9.94
N THR A 144 0.76 -3.02 8.94
CA THR A 144 1.03 -1.59 9.16
C THR A 144 0.10 -0.96 10.20
N ARG A 145 -1.15 -1.43 10.30
CA ARG A 145 -2.09 -1.00 11.35
C ARG A 145 -1.69 -1.53 12.73
N GLN A 146 -1.38 -2.82 12.87
CA GLN A 146 -0.90 -3.37 14.14
C GLN A 146 0.42 -2.74 14.60
N ILE A 147 1.30 -2.39 13.66
CA ILE A 147 2.53 -1.62 13.93
C ILE A 147 2.16 -0.21 14.43
N GLY A 148 1.16 0.45 13.83
CA GLY A 148 0.61 1.73 14.28
C GLY A 148 0.00 1.66 15.68
N ASP A 149 -0.97 0.76 15.89
CA ASP A 149 -1.67 0.56 17.17
C ASP A 149 -0.66 0.24 18.31
N ALA A 150 0.37 -0.58 18.03
CA ALA A 150 1.45 -0.87 18.98
C ALA A 150 2.39 0.32 19.21
N SER A 151 2.67 1.12 18.18
CA SER A 151 3.47 2.35 18.31
C SER A 151 2.75 3.40 19.15
N GLU A 152 1.43 3.53 19.00
CA GLU A 152 0.61 4.40 19.86
C GLU A 152 0.57 3.91 21.31
N ALA A 153 0.54 2.59 21.54
CA ALA A 153 0.60 2.03 22.90
C ALA A 153 1.93 2.39 23.58
N VAL A 154 3.05 2.15 22.91
CA VAL A 154 4.39 2.43 23.46
C VAL A 154 4.65 3.94 23.57
N ALA A 155 4.08 4.76 22.67
CA ALA A 155 4.09 6.22 22.82
C ALA A 155 3.30 6.69 24.06
N ALA A 156 2.12 6.11 24.31
CA ALA A 156 1.32 6.43 25.50
C ALA A 156 2.03 5.99 26.80
N GLU A 157 2.67 4.82 26.80
CA GLU A 157 3.47 4.32 27.94
C GLU A 157 4.67 5.23 28.25
N GLU A 158 5.42 5.67 27.24
CA GLU A 158 6.55 6.60 27.43
C GLU A 158 6.08 7.99 27.90
N LEU A 159 4.93 8.50 27.41
CA LEU A 159 4.33 9.72 27.94
C LEU A 159 3.93 9.57 29.40
N MET A 160 3.30 8.45 29.78
CA MET A 160 2.97 8.15 31.18
C MET A 160 4.23 8.06 32.06
N ARG A 161 5.30 7.41 31.58
CA ARG A 161 6.60 7.34 32.26
C ARG A 161 7.23 8.73 32.46
N ARG A 162 6.94 9.70 31.57
CA ARG A 162 7.36 11.11 31.68
C ARG A 162 6.42 11.98 32.52
N GLY A 163 5.41 11.38 33.18
CA GLY A 163 4.49 12.07 34.07
C GLY A 163 3.21 12.60 33.41
N HIS A 164 2.90 12.21 32.17
CA HIS A 164 1.63 12.60 31.54
C HIS A 164 0.49 11.67 31.97
N ARG A 165 -0.65 12.24 32.36
CA ARG A 165 -1.93 11.53 32.46
C ARG A 165 -2.59 11.49 31.08
N ILE A 166 -2.84 10.30 30.52
CA ILE A 166 -3.58 10.17 29.26
C ILE A 166 -5.05 10.58 29.50
N ILE A 167 -5.56 11.49 28.67
CA ILE A 167 -6.97 11.92 28.68
C ILE A 167 -7.77 11.08 27.68
N ASP A 168 -7.24 10.90 26.47
CA ASP A 168 -7.93 10.22 25.37
C ASP A 168 -6.92 9.62 24.37
N ARG A 169 -7.34 8.63 23.58
CA ARG A 169 -6.56 7.98 22.52
C ARG A 169 -7.44 7.76 21.30
N ASN A 170 -6.88 7.96 20.09
CA ASN A 170 -7.63 7.94 18.83
C ASN A 170 -8.81 8.94 18.83
N TRP A 171 -8.62 10.14 19.38
CA TRP A 171 -9.68 11.15 19.43
C TRP A 171 -10.03 11.63 18.02
N ARG A 172 -11.30 11.46 17.62
CA ARG A 172 -11.77 11.71 16.27
C ARG A 172 -13.00 12.61 16.25
N THR A 173 -13.03 13.52 15.29
CA THR A 173 -14.19 14.32 14.92
C THR A 173 -14.47 14.17 13.43
N ARG A 174 -15.51 14.84 12.92
CA ARG A 174 -15.79 14.92 11.47
C ARG A 174 -14.66 15.60 10.66
N TRP A 175 -13.78 16.36 11.32
CA TRP A 175 -12.80 17.23 10.67
C TRP A 175 -11.34 16.90 10.98
N CYS A 176 -11.06 16.29 12.14
CA CYS A 176 -9.70 16.01 12.61
C CYS A 176 -9.62 14.71 13.41
N GLU A 177 -8.40 14.19 13.51
CA GLU A 177 -8.03 13.00 14.28
C GLU A 177 -6.71 13.32 15.00
N VAL A 178 -6.59 12.86 16.25
CA VAL A 178 -5.38 13.00 17.07
C VAL A 178 -5.14 11.67 17.80
N ASP A 179 -3.90 11.19 17.71
CA ASP A 179 -3.56 9.84 18.12
C ASP A 179 -3.59 9.68 19.66
N ILE A 180 -3.06 10.67 20.40
CA ILE A 180 -3.12 10.70 21.88
C ILE A 180 -3.36 12.14 22.38
N ILE A 181 -4.30 12.31 23.32
CA ILE A 181 -4.45 13.54 24.13
C ILE A 181 -4.01 13.21 25.56
N SER A 182 -3.08 13.98 26.11
CA SER A 182 -2.58 13.80 27.48
C SER A 182 -2.48 15.12 28.24
N MET A 183 -2.30 15.06 29.55
CA MET A 183 -2.16 16.22 30.42
C MET A 183 -0.94 16.06 31.32
N LYS A 184 -0.14 17.11 31.45
CA LYS A 184 0.97 17.19 32.40
C LYS A 184 1.11 18.64 32.87
N ASP A 185 1.29 18.84 34.18
CA ASP A 185 1.47 20.15 34.80
C ASP A 185 0.39 21.17 34.35
N ASP A 186 -0.87 20.74 34.39
CA ASP A 186 -2.09 21.40 33.89
C ASP A 186 -2.14 21.78 32.39
N ILE A 187 -1.10 21.49 31.62
CA ILE A 187 -1.06 21.68 30.16
C ILE A 187 -1.58 20.43 29.43
N ILE A 188 -2.43 20.62 28.41
CA ILE A 188 -2.97 19.56 27.57
C ILE A 188 -2.16 19.42 26.27
N TYR A 189 -1.62 18.23 26.06
CA TYR A 189 -0.76 17.89 24.93
C TYR A 189 -1.51 17.06 23.88
N PHE A 190 -1.55 17.55 22.65
CA PHE A 190 -2.07 16.84 21.48
C PHE A 190 -0.91 16.18 20.73
N THR A 191 -0.88 14.86 20.73
CA THR A 191 0.27 14.08 20.27
C THR A 191 -0.04 13.31 18.99
N GLU A 192 0.91 13.39 18.06
CA GLU A 192 0.99 12.65 16.80
C GLU A 192 2.04 11.54 16.91
N VAL A 193 1.72 10.30 16.51
CA VAL A 193 2.63 9.15 16.59
C VAL A 193 3.05 8.69 15.19
N LYS A 194 4.37 8.65 14.94
CA LYS A 194 4.95 8.21 13.67
C LYS A 194 5.87 7.02 13.83
N HIS A 195 5.49 5.89 13.25
CA HIS A 195 6.36 4.74 13.10
C HIS A 195 7.28 4.88 11.87
N ARG A 196 8.60 4.70 12.05
CA ARG A 196 9.60 4.65 10.99
C ARG A 196 10.14 3.22 10.86
N LYS A 197 10.40 2.76 9.62
CA LYS A 197 10.99 1.44 9.38
C LYS A 197 12.52 1.40 9.52
N ASN A 198 13.19 2.53 9.26
CA ASN A 198 14.66 2.66 9.28
C ASN A 198 15.09 3.78 10.23
N ASN A 199 16.26 3.60 10.87
CA ASN A 199 16.79 4.50 11.91
C ASN A 199 17.70 5.64 11.36
N GLN A 200 17.53 6.06 10.10
CA GLN A 200 18.27 7.24 9.60
C GLN A 200 17.69 8.50 10.27
N ALA A 201 18.54 9.15 11.06
CA ALA A 201 18.23 10.32 11.86
C ALA A 201 18.06 11.58 10.98
N GLY A 202 16.89 11.73 10.39
CA GLY A 202 16.37 13.03 9.93
C GLY A 202 15.52 13.66 11.04
N ASP A 203 15.84 14.91 11.39
CA ASP A 203 15.35 15.67 12.55
C ASP A 203 13.86 15.46 12.89
N GLY A 204 13.55 15.46 14.19
CA GLY A 204 12.21 15.13 14.69
C GLY A 204 11.08 16.02 14.17
N ILE A 205 11.41 17.23 13.69
CA ILE A 205 10.45 18.20 13.13
C ILE A 205 10.08 17.86 11.66
N ALA A 206 11.00 17.28 10.87
CA ALA A 206 10.81 17.08 9.43
C ALA A 206 9.74 16.02 9.05
N ALA A 207 9.17 15.31 10.02
CA ALA A 207 8.22 14.22 9.79
C ALA A 207 6.74 14.60 9.91
N ILE A 208 6.41 15.82 10.37
CA ILE A 208 5.02 16.30 10.41
C ILE A 208 4.76 17.16 9.18
N THR A 209 3.97 16.62 8.26
CA THR A 209 3.53 17.38 7.07
C THR A 209 2.65 18.55 7.49
N SER A 210 2.72 19.65 6.75
CA SER A 210 1.93 20.88 7.03
C SER A 210 0.43 20.59 7.15
N HIS A 211 -0.07 19.60 6.41
CA HIS A 211 -1.44 19.11 6.49
C HIS A 211 -1.78 18.43 7.83
N LYS A 212 -0.86 17.64 8.43
CA LYS A 212 -1.12 17.02 9.74
C LYS A 212 -0.95 18.02 10.89
N LEU A 213 0.01 18.95 10.79
CA LEU A 213 0.10 20.10 11.70
C LEU A 213 -1.17 20.97 11.68
N HIS A 214 -1.74 21.24 10.50
CA HIS A 214 -3.00 21.97 10.36
C HIS A 214 -4.17 21.23 11.05
N LYS A 215 -4.26 19.89 10.91
CA LYS A 215 -5.26 19.07 11.60
C LYS A 215 -5.11 19.09 13.12
N MET A 216 -3.88 19.05 13.65
CA MET A 216 -3.61 19.16 15.09
C MET A 216 -4.02 20.53 15.63
N LYS A 217 -3.70 21.62 14.92
CA LYS A 217 -4.14 22.99 15.31
C LYS A 217 -5.66 23.15 15.25
N LEU A 218 -6.34 22.52 14.29
CA LEU A 218 -7.80 22.45 14.24
C LEU A 218 -8.39 21.65 15.41
N ALA A 219 -7.76 20.52 15.78
CA ALA A 219 -8.15 19.72 16.94
C ALA A 219 -8.07 20.51 18.26
N VAL A 220 -6.96 21.21 18.49
CA VAL A 220 -6.81 22.13 19.64
C VAL A 220 -7.94 23.15 19.68
N LYS A 221 -8.22 23.84 18.56
CA LYS A 221 -9.28 24.86 18.48
C LYS A 221 -10.68 24.31 18.76
N LEU A 222 -10.95 23.07 18.34
CA LEU A 222 -12.22 22.40 18.63
C LEU A 222 -12.32 21.97 20.10
N TYR A 223 -11.23 21.49 20.70
CA TYR A 223 -11.21 21.05 22.09
C TYR A 223 -11.28 22.23 23.06
N SER A 224 -10.53 23.31 22.79
CA SER A 224 -10.50 24.52 23.62
C SER A 224 -11.84 25.24 23.71
N SER A 225 -12.69 25.08 22.68
CA SER A 225 -14.08 25.59 22.71
C SER A 225 -14.95 24.98 23.81
N ARG A 226 -14.56 23.82 24.36
CA ARG A 226 -15.33 23.06 25.36
C ARG A 226 -14.75 23.13 26.78
N LYS A 227 -13.45 23.38 26.89
CA LYS A 227 -12.70 23.59 28.13
C LYS A 227 -11.60 24.61 27.83
N PRO A 228 -11.50 25.75 28.52
CA PRO A 228 -10.31 26.61 28.43
C PRO A 228 -9.13 25.96 29.16
N GLY A 229 -7.90 26.33 28.78
CA GLY A 229 -6.65 25.80 29.32
C GLY A 229 -5.47 26.03 28.38
N ASP A 230 -4.27 25.60 28.77
CA ASP A 230 -3.07 25.66 27.94
C ASP A 230 -2.90 24.41 27.07
N TYR A 231 -2.42 24.61 25.84
CA TYR A 231 -2.29 23.56 24.83
C TYR A 231 -0.92 23.54 24.18
N ARG A 232 -0.36 22.35 24.00
CA ARG A 232 0.89 22.10 23.29
C ARG A 232 0.74 20.95 22.30
N LEU A 233 1.57 20.93 21.25
CA LEU A 233 1.59 19.86 20.26
C LEU A 233 2.85 19.01 20.46
N LEU A 234 2.73 17.70 20.36
CA LEU A 234 3.85 16.75 20.43
C LEU A 234 3.93 15.85 19.19
N ALA A 235 5.16 15.57 18.77
CA ALA A 235 5.50 14.51 17.85
C ALA A 235 6.19 13.37 18.62
N VAL A 236 5.71 12.14 18.51
CA VAL A 236 6.41 10.94 19.01
C VAL A 236 6.82 10.08 17.83
N ALA A 237 8.12 9.83 17.68
CA ALA A 237 8.66 8.92 16.69
C ALA A 237 8.98 7.56 17.33
N THR A 238 8.60 6.48 16.65
CA THR A 238 8.88 5.09 17.05
C THR A 238 9.56 4.32 15.92
N THR A 239 10.27 3.24 16.25
CA THR A 239 10.90 2.34 15.28
C THR A 239 10.91 0.90 15.77
N GLY A 240 11.20 -0.06 14.88
CA GLY A 240 11.48 -1.45 15.21
C GLY A 240 10.25 -2.35 15.40
N SER A 241 10.50 -3.64 15.66
CA SER A 241 9.48 -4.64 15.96
C SER A 241 10.03 -5.59 17.04
N PRO A 242 9.61 -5.46 18.32
CA PRO A 242 8.55 -4.58 18.82
C PRO A 242 8.89 -3.08 18.71
N PRO A 243 7.88 -2.19 18.56
CA PRO A 243 8.11 -0.76 18.50
C PRO A 243 8.69 -0.21 19.81
N HIS A 244 9.60 0.76 19.71
CA HIS A 244 10.08 1.58 20.83
C HIS A 244 10.16 3.05 20.41
N VAL A 245 10.02 3.96 21.38
CA VAL A 245 10.17 5.42 21.14
C VAL A 245 11.63 5.75 20.88
N ILE A 246 11.88 6.51 19.82
CA ILE A 246 13.21 7.04 19.47
C ILE A 246 13.34 8.55 19.73
N ASN A 247 12.24 9.30 19.64
CA ASN A 247 12.25 10.75 19.87
C ASN A 247 10.87 11.27 20.27
N ILE A 248 10.83 12.32 21.09
CA ILE A 248 9.65 13.10 21.43
C ILE A 248 10.01 14.59 21.31
N VAL A 249 9.25 15.34 20.49
CA VAL A 249 9.53 16.75 20.18
C VAL A 249 8.25 17.58 20.33
N GLU A 250 8.36 18.78 20.91
CA GLU A 250 7.29 19.78 20.97
C GLU A 250 7.29 20.67 19.71
N ILE A 251 6.11 21.06 19.21
CA ILE A 251 5.90 21.65 17.86
C ILE A 251 5.14 22.98 17.93
#